data_AF-A0A535NSF3-F1
#
_entry.id   AF-A0A535NSF3-F1
#
_cell.length_a   1.000
_cell.length_b   1.000
_cell.length_c   1.000
_cell.angle_alpha   90.00
_cell.angle_beta   90.00
_cell.angle_gamma   90.00
#
_symmetry.space_group_name_H-M   'P 1'
#
loop_
_entity.id
_entity.type
_entity.pdbx_description
1 polymer ?
#
loop_
_entity_poly.entity_id
_entity_poly.type
_entity_poly.pdbx_seq_one_letter_code
_entity_poly.pdbx_strand_id
1 'polypeptide(L)'
;MPRVLITETVLRDAQQSLVQGRLKLQHVLPIAKNLDDIGYHALDAWGGWTFAASVRALQEDPWQRLRTLRGVIEKTPLQMLIRGQTLIAQSHQPDDVVRAFIEQAVEDGIRVVRMFDPLNDLRNLEVPIEAAHKAGARVIGALVYSPSPVEDEAWLVRSANRLKALGADWIGIEDVAGILAPVTARTLVSALVTGTKLPVSIHSHSTTALAPITYFAAIEAGATGVDTALSALAWGASQPATETMVASLHDGPYDTGLDLTLISQASRYFDEIHDEYLEFQDPIAFRNDVYVLEHQLPAPVLAVMIRNLRERKAIDRYDRLMHELVLVRQEMGYPPMAAPINRIAANQALANTLSDKRYQHIDQPFRDYVKGLYGAPPAAIDAGVRKRALGSSEAITLRPADLLQPGLDRARREMRKQGLTPTGVDQVLTYILFPEEAPGILRPSARRVEPAGAPSSGQPVEPVPAAAPVTAVQEPPAAAAPAAREFTVEVDGEPYRVRILADGVTGAPAGAPRAAVPTPSAARAAGGNGAIQAPMQGMVVKVKVAPGDKVRLGDVVVVLEAMKMQNDIVATLGGTVREVFAKEGAIVAPNEVLMTIG
;
A
#
# COMPACT_ATOMS: atom_id res chain seq x y z
N MET A 1 -26.31 29.53 0.48
CA MET A 1 -24.95 29.12 0.87
C MET A 1 -24.32 28.41 -0.32
N PRO A 2 -22.98 28.34 -0.46
CA PRO A 2 -22.38 27.53 -1.52
C PRO A 2 -22.75 26.05 -1.32
N ARG A 3 -22.90 25.32 -2.44
CA ARG A 3 -23.13 23.87 -2.42
C ARG A 3 -21.94 23.15 -1.79
N VAL A 4 -22.19 22.08 -1.05
CA VAL A 4 -21.11 21.21 -0.55
C VAL A 4 -20.53 20.43 -1.71
N LEU A 5 -19.20 20.39 -1.79
CA LEU A 5 -18.45 19.71 -2.82
C LEU A 5 -18.10 18.27 -2.40
N ILE A 6 -18.26 17.32 -3.32
CA ILE A 6 -17.92 15.91 -3.09
C ILE A 6 -16.68 15.54 -3.89
N THR A 7 -15.66 15.02 -3.22
CA THR A 7 -14.55 14.29 -3.85
C THR A 7 -14.82 12.80 -3.71
N GLU A 8 -14.95 12.10 -4.83
CA GLU A 8 -15.23 10.67 -4.86
C GLU A 8 -13.92 9.87 -4.85
N THR A 9 -13.79 8.92 -3.92
CA THR A 9 -12.55 8.18 -3.63
C THR A 9 -12.56 6.72 -4.12
N VAL A 10 -13.65 6.25 -4.76
CA VAL A 10 -13.81 4.86 -5.23
C VAL A 10 -12.59 4.37 -6.04
N LEU A 11 -11.99 5.26 -6.84
CA LEU A 11 -10.87 4.95 -7.72
C LEU A 11 -9.49 4.99 -7.05
N ARG A 12 -9.37 5.47 -5.79
CA ARG A 12 -8.10 5.52 -5.06
C ARG A 12 -8.22 5.00 -3.64
N ASP A 13 -8.80 5.76 -2.73
CA ASP A 13 -8.66 5.46 -1.31
C ASP A 13 -9.58 4.34 -0.82
N ALA A 14 -10.79 4.29 -1.37
CA ALA A 14 -11.75 3.24 -1.07
C ALA A 14 -11.21 1.87 -1.47
N GLN A 15 -10.73 1.74 -2.71
CA GLN A 15 -10.14 0.49 -3.17
C GLN A 15 -8.82 0.16 -2.47
N GLN A 16 -8.04 1.16 -2.06
CA GLN A 16 -6.84 0.96 -1.24
C GLN A 16 -7.20 0.35 0.12
N SER A 17 -8.30 0.81 0.71
CA SER A 17 -8.72 0.43 2.05
C SER A 17 -9.38 -0.94 2.09
N LEU A 18 -10.22 -1.27 1.10
CA LEU A 18 -11.06 -2.47 1.13
C LEU A 18 -10.55 -3.61 0.24
N VAL A 19 -9.87 -3.30 -0.87
CA VAL A 19 -9.37 -4.30 -1.82
C VAL A 19 -7.87 -4.12 -2.12
N GLN A 20 -7.15 -3.46 -1.21
CA GLN A 20 -5.68 -3.31 -1.21
C GLN A 20 -5.11 -2.67 -2.49
N GLY A 21 -5.89 -1.82 -3.15
CA GLY A 21 -5.48 -1.08 -4.35
C GLY A 21 -5.49 -1.90 -5.64
N ARG A 22 -6.18 -3.05 -5.67
CA ARG A 22 -6.16 -3.99 -6.80
C ARG A 22 -7.25 -3.75 -7.86
N LEU A 23 -8.00 -2.66 -7.80
CA LEU A 23 -9.01 -2.37 -8.82
C LEU A 23 -8.34 -2.20 -10.19
N LYS A 24 -8.65 -3.10 -11.11
CA LYS A 24 -7.99 -3.21 -12.42
C LYS A 24 -8.49 -2.10 -13.33
N LEU A 25 -7.63 -1.57 -14.19
CA LEU A 25 -8.02 -0.48 -15.10
C LEU A 25 -9.19 -0.91 -16.01
N GLN A 26 -9.18 -2.15 -16.49
CA GLN A 26 -10.24 -2.71 -17.35
C GLN A 26 -11.64 -2.70 -16.71
N HIS A 27 -11.75 -2.69 -15.37
CA HIS A 27 -13.03 -2.57 -14.68
C HIS A 27 -13.41 -1.11 -14.41
N VAL A 28 -12.47 -0.18 -14.48
CA VAL A 28 -12.78 1.25 -14.32
C VAL A 28 -13.27 1.85 -15.63
N LEU A 29 -12.69 1.46 -16.78
CA LEU A 29 -13.02 2.06 -18.08
C LEU A 29 -14.50 1.98 -18.47
N PRO A 30 -15.24 0.87 -18.24
CA PRO A 30 -16.65 0.79 -18.62
C PRO A 30 -17.54 1.79 -17.87
N ILE A 31 -17.18 2.15 -16.62
CA ILE A 31 -17.96 3.06 -15.77
C ILE A 31 -17.41 4.49 -15.75
N ALA A 32 -16.21 4.72 -16.29
CA ALA A 32 -15.50 6.00 -16.23
C ALA A 32 -16.33 7.18 -16.76
N LYS A 33 -17.07 7.01 -17.85
CA LYS A 33 -17.93 8.08 -18.40
C LYS A 33 -19.08 8.43 -17.46
N ASN A 34 -19.70 7.43 -16.82
CA ASN A 34 -20.77 7.67 -15.84
C ASN A 34 -20.21 8.46 -14.64
N LEU A 35 -19.05 8.05 -14.11
CA LEU A 35 -18.36 8.80 -13.06
C LEU A 35 -18.07 10.26 -13.45
N ASP A 36 -17.69 10.48 -14.72
CA ASP A 36 -17.40 11.81 -15.27
C ASP A 36 -18.67 12.69 -15.42
N ASP A 37 -19.82 12.06 -15.65
CA ASP A 37 -21.11 12.74 -15.85
C ASP A 37 -21.80 13.14 -14.53
N ILE A 38 -21.45 12.54 -13.39
CA ILE A 38 -22.09 12.81 -12.09
C ILE A 38 -21.90 14.27 -11.62
N GLY A 39 -20.75 14.88 -11.95
CA GLY A 39 -20.43 16.26 -11.56
C GLY A 39 -19.73 16.39 -10.21
N TYR A 40 -18.96 15.37 -9.81
CA TYR A 40 -18.09 15.47 -8.63
C TYR A 40 -17.12 16.65 -8.73
N HIS A 41 -16.70 17.16 -7.57
CA HIS A 41 -15.68 18.20 -7.50
C HIS A 41 -14.32 17.71 -8.00
N ALA A 42 -13.99 16.46 -7.66
CA ALA A 42 -12.84 15.73 -8.15
C ALA A 42 -13.08 14.22 -7.99
N LEU A 43 -12.35 13.44 -8.80
CA LEU A 43 -12.19 12.00 -8.60
C LEU A 43 -10.78 11.74 -8.08
N ASP A 44 -10.68 11.28 -6.84
CA ASP A 44 -9.42 10.80 -6.29
C ASP A 44 -9.11 9.44 -6.92
N ALA A 45 -8.18 9.43 -7.86
CA ALA A 45 -7.96 8.32 -8.78
C ALA A 45 -6.50 7.87 -8.86
N TRP A 46 -5.59 8.51 -8.12
CA TRP A 46 -4.16 8.29 -8.30
C TRP A 46 -3.30 8.64 -7.07
N GLY A 47 -2.06 8.18 -7.04
CA GLY A 47 -1.17 8.33 -5.88
C GLY A 47 -1.43 7.30 -4.79
N GLY A 48 -1.02 7.58 -3.55
CA GLY A 48 -1.14 6.64 -2.43
C GLY A 48 -0.57 5.25 -2.72
N TRP A 49 -1.22 4.22 -2.17
CA TRP A 49 -0.86 2.81 -2.41
C TRP A 49 -1.34 2.32 -3.78
N THR A 50 -2.33 2.93 -4.42
CA THR A 50 -2.81 2.43 -5.73
C THR A 50 -1.76 2.53 -6.82
N PHE A 51 -0.89 3.56 -6.78
CA PHE A 51 0.30 3.59 -7.65
C PHE A 51 1.20 2.38 -7.40
N ALA A 52 1.52 2.10 -6.12
CA ALA A 52 2.38 0.98 -5.76
C ALA A 52 1.73 -0.38 -6.11
N ALA A 53 0.41 -0.49 -5.97
CA ALA A 53 -0.35 -1.68 -6.33
C ALA A 53 -0.40 -1.89 -7.85
N SER A 54 -0.52 -0.83 -8.65
CA SER A 54 -0.39 -0.92 -10.11
C SER A 54 0.95 -1.55 -10.49
N VAL A 55 2.05 -1.08 -9.90
CA VAL A 55 3.39 -1.62 -10.17
C VAL A 55 3.55 -3.05 -9.65
N ARG A 56 3.26 -3.28 -8.37
CA ARG A 56 3.62 -4.53 -7.67
C ARG A 56 2.62 -5.65 -7.88
N ALA A 57 1.33 -5.34 -7.76
CA ALA A 57 0.26 -6.33 -7.75
C ALA A 57 -0.34 -6.54 -9.14
N LEU A 58 -0.57 -5.45 -9.89
CA LEU A 58 -1.25 -5.51 -11.19
C LEU A 58 -0.28 -5.62 -12.36
N GLN A 59 1.01 -5.29 -12.16
CA GLN A 59 2.01 -5.18 -13.23
C GLN A 59 1.54 -4.25 -14.36
N GLU A 60 0.82 -3.19 -13.98
CA GLU A 60 0.36 -2.11 -14.85
C GLU A 60 1.29 -0.91 -14.73
N ASP A 61 1.54 -0.21 -15.85
CA ASP A 61 2.21 1.09 -15.81
C ASP A 61 1.24 2.15 -15.21
N PRO A 62 1.56 2.72 -14.03
CA PRO A 62 0.68 3.67 -13.35
C PRO A 62 0.53 5.00 -14.12
N TRP A 63 1.51 5.39 -14.94
CA TRP A 63 1.44 6.61 -15.75
C TRP A 63 0.54 6.40 -16.96
N GLN A 64 0.67 5.25 -17.63
CA GLN A 64 -0.24 4.88 -18.70
C GLN A 64 -1.68 4.72 -18.18
N ARG A 65 -1.85 4.18 -16.96
CA ARG A 65 -3.15 4.11 -16.30
C ARG A 65 -3.76 5.51 -16.12
N LEU A 66 -2.99 6.47 -15.63
CA LEU A 66 -3.44 7.86 -15.48
C LEU A 66 -3.84 8.48 -16.82
N ARG A 67 -2.98 8.37 -17.85
CA ARG A 67 -3.28 8.88 -19.20
C ARG A 67 -4.54 8.26 -19.80
N THR A 68 -4.73 6.96 -19.59
CA THR A 68 -5.91 6.24 -20.08
C THR A 68 -7.18 6.71 -19.36
N LEU A 69 -7.14 6.88 -18.04
CA LEU A 69 -8.27 7.43 -17.28
C LEU A 69 -8.58 8.87 -17.72
N ARG A 70 -7.55 9.71 -17.88
CA ARG A 70 -7.72 11.09 -18.34
C ARG A 70 -8.33 11.19 -19.74
N GLY A 71 -8.04 10.23 -20.62
CA GLY A 71 -8.61 10.16 -21.97
C GLY A 71 -10.11 9.80 -22.00
N VAL A 72 -10.68 9.33 -20.89
CA VAL A 72 -12.11 8.98 -20.79
C VAL A 72 -12.86 9.90 -19.80
N ILE A 73 -12.20 10.31 -18.72
CA ILE A 73 -12.73 11.22 -17.70
C ILE A 73 -12.27 12.63 -18.06
N GLU A 74 -13.12 13.34 -18.81
CA GLU A 74 -12.76 14.61 -19.44
C GLU A 74 -13.20 15.83 -18.62
N LYS A 75 -14.35 15.75 -17.95
CA LYS A 75 -15.01 16.87 -17.26
C LYS A 75 -14.55 17.04 -15.82
N THR A 76 -14.45 15.93 -15.10
CA THR A 76 -14.19 15.89 -13.67
C THR A 76 -12.68 15.94 -13.41
N PRO A 77 -12.19 16.88 -12.59
CA PRO A 77 -10.78 16.95 -12.24
C PRO A 77 -10.28 15.66 -11.59
N LEU A 78 -9.17 15.11 -12.07
CA LEU A 78 -8.48 14.01 -11.39
C LEU A 78 -7.63 14.55 -10.24
N GLN A 79 -7.84 13.98 -9.05
CA GLN A 79 -7.07 14.23 -7.84
C GLN A 79 -6.06 13.10 -7.60
N MET A 80 -4.90 13.46 -7.04
CA MET A 80 -3.98 12.51 -6.42
C MET A 80 -3.68 12.84 -4.96
N LEU A 81 -3.28 11.82 -4.19
CA LEU A 81 -2.70 11.97 -2.86
C LEU A 81 -1.20 11.62 -2.86
N ILE A 82 -0.38 12.52 -2.32
CA ILE A 82 1.04 12.28 -2.07
C ILE A 82 1.43 12.63 -0.62
N ARG A 83 2.48 11.96 -0.12
CA ARG A 83 3.09 12.22 1.19
C ARG A 83 4.25 13.19 1.05
N GLY A 84 3.94 14.43 0.66
CA GLY A 84 4.90 15.52 0.53
C GLY A 84 6.20 15.10 -0.17
N GLN A 85 7.32 15.35 0.52
CA GLN A 85 8.67 15.04 0.06
C GLN A 85 8.98 13.53 -0.12
N THR A 86 8.15 12.63 0.40
CA THR A 86 8.29 11.17 0.16
C THR A 86 7.49 10.70 -1.05
N LEU A 87 6.63 11.54 -1.62
CA LEU A 87 5.70 11.18 -2.71
C LEU A 87 4.85 9.97 -2.32
N ILE A 88 5.10 8.81 -2.92
CA ILE A 88 4.47 7.53 -2.62
C ILE A 88 5.45 6.52 -2.02
N ALA A 89 6.74 6.87 -1.92
CA ALA A 89 7.78 6.03 -1.37
C ALA A 89 7.74 6.01 0.17
N GLN A 90 8.56 5.15 0.78
CA GLN A 90 8.68 5.05 2.24
C GLN A 90 9.74 6.00 2.82
N SER A 91 10.55 6.62 1.96
CA SER A 91 11.63 7.52 2.32
C SER A 91 11.57 8.81 1.51
N HIS A 92 12.18 9.86 2.04
CA HIS A 92 12.35 11.13 1.36
C HIS A 92 12.99 10.96 -0.02
N GLN A 93 12.46 11.71 -0.98
CA GLN A 93 13.02 11.81 -2.32
C GLN A 93 13.80 13.12 -2.46
N PRO A 94 14.87 13.15 -3.28
CA PRO A 94 15.55 14.39 -3.62
C PRO A 94 14.60 15.37 -4.32
N ASP A 95 14.86 16.67 -4.19
CA ASP A 95 13.96 17.70 -4.71
C ASP A 95 13.76 17.65 -6.24
N ASP A 96 14.78 17.26 -7.01
CA ASP A 96 14.64 17.12 -8.48
C ASP A 96 13.66 16.00 -8.85
N VAL A 97 13.63 14.93 -8.06
CA VAL A 97 12.69 13.81 -8.22
C VAL A 97 11.27 14.25 -7.85
N VAL A 98 11.10 14.97 -6.73
CA VAL A 98 9.79 15.49 -6.30
C VAL A 98 9.20 16.42 -7.34
N ARG A 99 9.97 17.39 -7.83
CA ARG A 99 9.53 18.31 -8.88
C ARG A 99 9.13 17.55 -10.15
N ALA A 100 10.00 16.69 -10.65
CA ALA A 100 9.73 15.93 -11.87
C ALA A 100 8.51 15.01 -11.74
N PHE A 101 8.30 14.38 -10.58
CA PHE A 101 7.12 13.54 -10.35
C PHE A 101 5.82 14.33 -10.44
N ILE A 102 5.76 15.49 -9.78
CA ILE A 102 4.56 16.32 -9.74
C ILE A 102 4.31 16.97 -11.10
N GLU A 103 5.35 17.50 -11.74
CA GLU A 103 5.25 18.08 -13.09
C GLU A 103 4.74 17.03 -14.09
N GLN A 104 5.30 15.81 -14.10
CA GLN A 104 4.83 14.72 -14.95
C GLN A 104 3.39 14.30 -14.65
N ALA A 105 3.01 14.19 -13.37
CA ALA A 105 1.64 13.78 -12.99
C ALA A 105 0.60 14.80 -13.47
N VAL A 106 0.92 16.09 -13.39
CA VAL A 106 0.04 17.16 -13.87
C VAL A 106 -0.02 17.19 -15.40
N GLU A 107 1.11 16.97 -16.08
CA GLU A 107 1.15 16.80 -17.54
C GLU A 107 0.25 15.64 -18.00
N ASP A 108 0.31 14.49 -17.31
CA ASP A 108 -0.47 13.29 -17.64
C ASP A 108 -1.96 13.36 -17.27
N GLY A 109 -2.39 14.38 -16.51
CA GLY A 109 -3.83 14.64 -16.31
C GLY A 109 -4.28 14.98 -14.90
N ILE A 110 -3.39 14.96 -13.89
CA ILE A 110 -3.75 15.41 -12.54
C ILE A 110 -4.05 16.91 -12.54
N ARG A 111 -5.11 17.31 -11.85
CA ARG A 111 -5.53 18.72 -11.71
C ARG A 111 -5.62 19.16 -10.27
N VAL A 112 -5.73 18.22 -9.33
CA VAL A 112 -5.74 18.48 -7.89
C VAL A 112 -4.67 17.63 -7.23
N VAL A 113 -3.77 18.27 -6.49
CA VAL A 113 -2.76 17.57 -5.69
C VAL A 113 -3.07 17.78 -4.22
N ARG A 114 -3.58 16.73 -3.57
CA ARG A 114 -3.62 16.69 -2.11
C ARG A 114 -2.30 16.17 -1.57
N MET A 115 -1.75 16.88 -0.59
CA MET A 115 -0.51 16.49 0.04
C MET A 115 -0.53 16.73 1.54
N PHE A 116 0.07 15.81 2.27
CA PHE A 116 0.32 15.91 3.70
C PHE A 116 1.73 15.40 4.02
N ASP A 117 2.24 15.78 5.18
CA ASP A 117 3.44 15.17 5.77
C ASP A 117 3.01 14.26 6.93
N PRO A 118 3.51 13.01 7.04
CA PRO A 118 3.12 12.10 8.12
C PRO A 118 3.39 12.60 9.54
N LEU A 119 4.28 13.59 9.71
CA LEU A 119 4.58 14.23 10.99
C LEU A 119 4.01 15.65 11.12
N ASN A 120 3.22 16.10 10.14
CA ASN A 120 2.84 17.50 9.99
C ASN A 120 4.05 18.45 9.92
N ASP A 121 5.24 17.98 9.50
CA ASP A 121 6.43 18.81 9.30
C ASP A 121 6.31 19.56 7.96
N LEU A 122 5.84 20.81 8.04
CA LEU A 122 5.51 21.61 6.86
C LEU A 122 6.73 21.94 5.98
N ARG A 123 7.96 21.76 6.48
CA ARG A 123 9.18 21.91 5.65
C ARG A 123 9.22 20.88 4.53
N ASN A 124 8.65 19.69 4.76
CA ASN A 124 8.54 18.63 3.76
C ASN A 124 7.43 18.90 2.72
N LEU A 125 6.69 20.00 2.85
CA LEU A 125 5.65 20.41 1.91
C LEU A 125 6.07 21.60 1.03
N GLU A 126 7.18 22.28 1.32
CA GLU A 126 7.58 23.49 0.59
C GLU A 126 7.84 23.21 -0.89
N VAL A 127 8.69 22.23 -1.21
CA VAL A 127 9.00 21.83 -2.59
C VAL A 127 7.82 21.23 -3.35
N PRO A 128 7.04 20.28 -2.79
CA PRO A 128 5.91 19.73 -3.53
C PRO A 128 4.78 20.74 -3.77
N ILE A 129 4.50 21.66 -2.84
CA ILE A 129 3.52 22.75 -3.07
C ILE A 129 4.00 23.67 -4.19
N GLU A 130 5.27 24.09 -4.14
CA GLU A 130 5.90 24.91 -5.19
C GLU A 130 5.76 24.25 -6.57
N ALA A 131 6.11 22.96 -6.66
CA ALA A 131 6.05 22.20 -7.91
C ALA A 131 4.62 22.08 -8.47
N ALA A 132 3.65 21.76 -7.60
CA ALA A 132 2.26 21.59 -8.02
C ALA A 132 1.66 22.91 -8.53
N HIS A 133 1.90 24.01 -7.81
CA HIS A 133 1.44 25.34 -8.22
C HIS A 133 2.09 25.77 -9.54
N LYS A 134 3.41 25.57 -9.70
CA LYS A 134 4.13 25.87 -10.95
C LYS A 134 3.62 25.05 -12.13
N ALA A 135 3.24 23.79 -11.90
CA ALA A 135 2.66 22.92 -12.92
C ALA A 135 1.19 23.28 -13.25
N GLY A 136 0.56 24.18 -12.49
CA GLY A 136 -0.81 24.64 -12.72
C GLY A 136 -1.89 23.77 -12.10
N ALA A 137 -1.55 22.94 -11.11
CA ALA A 137 -2.52 22.16 -10.35
C ALA A 137 -2.99 22.91 -9.11
N ARG A 138 -4.25 22.66 -8.71
CA ARG A 138 -4.78 23.13 -7.43
C ARG A 138 -4.19 22.31 -6.29
N VAL A 139 -3.77 22.98 -5.22
CA VAL A 139 -3.13 22.36 -4.06
C VAL A 139 -4.09 22.29 -2.88
N ILE A 140 -4.27 21.07 -2.36
CA ILE A 140 -4.85 20.86 -1.03
C ILE A 140 -3.70 20.55 -0.07
N GLY A 141 -3.35 21.51 0.78
CA GLY A 141 -2.40 21.30 1.87
C GLY A 141 -3.13 20.72 3.07
N ALA A 142 -2.88 19.46 3.39
CA ALA A 142 -3.60 18.73 4.43
C ALA A 142 -2.75 18.57 5.71
N LEU A 143 -3.44 18.66 6.85
CA LEU A 143 -2.91 18.37 8.18
C LEU A 143 -3.52 17.06 8.66
N VAL A 144 -2.68 16.12 9.08
CA VAL A 144 -3.14 14.85 9.64
C VAL A 144 -3.74 15.10 11.01
N TYR A 145 -5.00 14.73 11.19
CA TYR A 145 -5.67 14.82 12.47
C TYR A 145 -5.25 13.66 13.37
N SER A 146 -4.63 14.00 14.51
CA SER A 146 -4.27 13.04 15.54
C SER A 146 -4.28 13.75 16.88
N PRO A 147 -5.34 13.61 17.70
CA PRO A 147 -5.48 14.39 18.92
C PRO A 147 -4.31 14.12 19.87
N SER A 148 -3.72 15.21 20.35
CA SER A 148 -2.55 15.23 21.23
C SER A 148 -2.60 16.46 22.15
N PRO A 149 -1.85 16.48 23.26
CA PRO A 149 -1.70 17.69 24.10
C PRO A 149 -0.92 18.84 23.44
N VAL A 150 -0.41 18.65 22.23
CA VAL A 150 0.53 19.57 21.54
C VAL A 150 -0.16 20.28 20.37
N GLU A 151 -1.01 19.56 19.65
CA GLU A 151 -1.71 20.04 18.45
C GLU A 151 -3.12 20.53 18.81
N ASP A 152 -3.17 21.70 19.47
CA ASP A 152 -4.42 22.39 19.80
C ASP A 152 -4.99 23.19 18.61
N GLU A 153 -6.15 23.84 18.81
CA GLU A 153 -6.79 24.69 17.80
C GLU A 153 -5.85 25.81 17.31
N ALA A 154 -5.10 26.43 18.23
CA ALA A 154 -4.21 27.53 17.89
C ALA A 154 -3.03 27.04 17.04
N TRP A 155 -2.48 25.85 17.35
CA TRP A 155 -1.50 25.18 16.52
C TRP A 155 -2.07 24.90 15.12
N LEU A 156 -3.27 24.35 15.03
CA LEU A 156 -3.91 24.02 13.77
C LEU A 156 -4.04 25.25 12.87
N VAL A 157 -4.55 26.37 13.41
CA VAL A 157 -4.70 27.63 12.66
C VAL A 157 -3.35 28.22 12.24
N ARG A 158 -2.31 28.13 13.08
CA ARG A 158 -0.95 28.57 12.70
C ARG A 158 -0.39 27.70 11.57
N SER A 159 -0.50 26.38 11.67
CA SER A 159 -0.04 25.44 10.64
C SER A 159 -0.78 25.64 9.32
N ALA A 160 -2.10 25.84 9.36
CA ALA A 160 -2.90 26.10 8.17
C ALA A 160 -2.57 27.45 7.51
N ASN A 161 -2.28 28.50 8.30
CA ASN A 161 -1.79 29.77 7.75
C ASN A 161 -0.38 29.64 7.14
N ARG A 162 0.48 28.77 7.68
CA ARG A 162 1.76 28.44 7.05
C ARG A 162 1.56 27.72 5.71
N LEU A 163 0.65 26.75 5.63
CA LEU A 163 0.28 26.09 4.36
C LEU A 163 -0.24 27.09 3.33
N LYS A 164 -1.13 28.01 3.74
CA LYS A 164 -1.58 29.12 2.90
C LYS A 164 -0.41 29.97 2.38
N ALA A 165 0.53 30.32 3.25
CA ALA A 165 1.71 31.11 2.86
C ALA A 165 2.64 30.36 1.89
N LEU A 166 2.65 29.02 1.92
CA LEU A 166 3.37 28.19 0.97
C LEU A 166 2.67 28.07 -0.39
N GLY A 167 1.40 28.44 -0.50
CA GLY A 167 0.63 28.40 -1.74
C GLY A 167 -0.47 27.33 -1.78
N ALA A 168 -0.91 26.80 -0.64
CA ALA A 168 -2.10 25.95 -0.61
C ALA A 168 -3.36 26.75 -0.99
N ASP A 169 -4.15 26.22 -1.93
CA ASP A 169 -5.44 26.80 -2.32
C ASP A 169 -6.54 26.42 -1.32
N TRP A 170 -6.42 25.22 -0.76
CA TRP A 170 -7.37 24.61 0.17
C TRP A 170 -6.63 24.03 1.38
N ILE A 171 -7.29 24.03 2.53
CA ILE A 171 -6.82 23.34 3.73
C ILE A 171 -7.55 22.00 3.88
N GLY A 172 -6.79 20.93 4.06
CA GLY A 172 -7.33 19.60 4.35
C GLY A 172 -7.21 19.25 5.83
N ILE A 173 -8.24 18.61 6.40
CA ILE A 173 -8.13 17.81 7.61
C ILE A 173 -8.14 16.34 7.19
N GLU A 174 -7.06 15.62 7.47
CA GLU A 174 -6.91 14.20 7.12
C GLU A 174 -7.03 13.33 8.37
N ASP A 175 -8.23 12.81 8.63
CA ASP A 175 -8.53 11.89 9.73
C ASP A 175 -8.41 10.43 9.28
N VAL A 176 -7.16 9.99 9.11
CA VAL A 176 -6.80 8.65 8.60
C VAL A 176 -7.32 7.49 9.46
N ALA A 177 -7.61 7.74 10.73
CA ALA A 177 -8.09 6.72 11.67
C ALA A 177 -9.61 6.73 11.84
N GLY A 178 -10.31 7.76 11.35
CA GLY A 178 -11.74 7.90 11.55
C GLY A 178 -12.12 8.27 12.98
N ILE A 179 -11.30 9.07 13.67
CA ILE A 179 -11.45 9.37 15.11
C ILE A 179 -11.87 10.82 15.39
N LEU A 180 -12.08 11.64 14.35
CA LEU A 180 -12.53 13.02 14.50
C LEU A 180 -13.99 13.03 14.96
N ALA A 181 -14.24 13.49 16.19
CA ALA A 181 -15.58 13.61 16.75
C ALA A 181 -16.32 14.84 16.18
N PRO A 182 -17.67 14.80 16.06
CA PRO A 182 -18.45 15.89 15.47
C PRO A 182 -18.30 17.25 16.17
N VAL A 183 -18.25 17.27 17.50
CA VAL A 183 -18.07 18.52 18.28
C VAL A 183 -16.71 19.13 17.97
N THR A 184 -15.66 18.31 17.97
CA THR A 184 -14.30 18.74 17.63
C THR A 184 -14.24 19.23 16.19
N ALA A 185 -14.85 18.53 15.23
CA ALA A 185 -14.90 18.96 13.84
C ALA A 185 -15.54 20.33 13.68
N ARG A 186 -16.68 20.60 14.36
CA ARG A 186 -17.33 21.92 14.32
C ARG A 186 -16.38 23.03 14.78
N THR A 187 -15.66 22.79 15.87
CA THR A 187 -14.67 23.74 16.41
C THR A 187 -13.51 23.96 15.44
N LEU A 188 -12.84 22.89 15.02
CA LEU A 188 -11.64 22.98 14.17
C LEU A 188 -11.95 23.60 12.81
N VAL A 189 -13.06 23.22 12.19
CA VAL A 189 -13.48 23.77 10.89
C VAL A 189 -13.83 25.24 11.00
N SER A 190 -14.60 25.64 12.02
CA SER A 190 -14.92 27.05 12.26
C SER A 190 -13.66 27.90 12.43
N ALA A 191 -12.68 27.39 13.18
CA ALA A 191 -11.39 28.03 13.40
C ALA A 191 -10.58 28.15 12.10
N LEU A 192 -10.51 27.09 11.29
CA LEU A 192 -9.80 27.09 10.01
C LEU A 192 -10.42 28.05 8.99
N VAL A 193 -11.74 27.99 8.80
CA VAL A 193 -12.48 28.87 7.89
C VAL A 193 -12.26 30.33 8.31
N THR A 194 -12.36 30.62 9.61
CA THR A 194 -12.18 31.98 10.13
C THR A 194 -10.73 32.45 10.01
N GLY A 195 -9.77 31.61 10.38
CA GLY A 195 -8.36 31.94 10.53
C GLY A 195 -7.57 31.98 9.22
N THR A 196 -8.00 31.22 8.20
CA THR A 196 -7.28 31.14 6.91
C THR A 196 -8.02 31.84 5.78
N LYS A 197 -9.35 31.90 5.83
CA LYS A 197 -10.24 32.32 4.74
C LYS A 197 -10.11 31.46 3.46
N LEU A 198 -9.48 30.28 3.56
CA LEU A 198 -9.42 29.32 2.46
C LEU A 198 -10.58 28.32 2.58
N PRO A 199 -10.98 27.68 1.47
CA PRO A 199 -11.82 26.50 1.50
C PRO A 199 -11.23 25.39 2.37
N VAL A 200 -12.10 24.64 3.06
CA VAL A 200 -11.71 23.54 3.93
C VAL A 200 -12.31 22.23 3.39
N SER A 201 -11.45 21.22 3.20
CA SER A 201 -11.84 19.85 2.85
C SER A 201 -11.64 18.90 4.02
N ILE A 202 -12.60 18.00 4.24
CA ILE A 202 -12.53 16.99 5.30
C ILE A 202 -12.46 15.61 4.69
N HIS A 203 -11.48 14.84 5.15
CA HIS A 203 -11.32 13.44 4.83
C HIS A 203 -11.31 12.64 6.12
N SER A 204 -12.18 11.64 6.22
CA SER A 204 -12.26 10.75 7.38
C SER A 204 -12.70 9.36 6.94
N HIS A 205 -12.12 8.34 7.58
CA HIS A 205 -12.53 6.96 7.40
C HIS A 205 -13.71 6.63 8.33
N SER A 206 -14.59 5.73 7.90
CA SER A 206 -15.76 5.29 8.66
C SER A 206 -15.44 4.22 9.69
N THR A 207 -14.18 4.06 10.08
CA THR A 207 -13.73 2.94 10.92
C THR A 207 -14.47 2.93 12.24
N THR A 208 -14.75 4.08 12.84
CA THR A 208 -15.52 4.20 14.08
C THR A 208 -17.02 4.46 13.85
N ALA A 209 -17.46 4.52 12.59
CA ALA A 209 -18.74 5.05 12.14
C ALA A 209 -19.04 6.52 12.52
N LEU A 210 -18.06 7.28 13.03
CA LEU A 210 -18.24 8.71 13.33
C LEU A 210 -18.20 9.60 12.08
N ALA A 211 -17.51 9.20 11.02
CA ALA A 211 -17.26 10.04 9.86
C ALA A 211 -18.51 10.71 9.24
N PRO A 212 -19.67 10.05 9.05
CA PRO A 212 -20.86 10.69 8.47
C PRO A 212 -21.41 11.84 9.34
N ILE A 213 -21.52 11.62 10.66
CA ILE A 213 -22.00 12.65 11.60
C ILE A 213 -20.95 13.76 11.80
N THR A 214 -19.67 13.41 11.68
CA THR A 214 -18.55 14.36 11.69
C THR A 214 -18.57 15.26 10.46
N TYR A 215 -18.82 14.70 9.27
CA TYR A 215 -18.99 15.45 8.03
C TYR A 215 -20.16 16.42 8.13
N PHE A 216 -21.31 15.98 8.64
CA PHE A 216 -22.46 16.86 8.82
C PHE A 216 -22.12 18.05 9.74
N ALA A 217 -21.50 17.80 10.89
CA ALA A 217 -21.07 18.86 11.81
C ALA A 217 -20.01 19.80 11.21
N ALA A 218 -19.09 19.27 10.40
CA ALA A 218 -18.09 20.06 9.69
C ALA A 218 -18.73 20.95 8.60
N ILE A 219 -19.71 20.43 7.86
CA ILE A 219 -20.46 21.17 6.84
C ILE A 219 -21.22 22.34 7.50
N GLU A 220 -21.90 22.09 8.62
CA GLU A 220 -22.57 23.15 9.39
C GLU A 220 -21.59 24.24 9.87
N ALA A 221 -20.34 23.87 10.13
CA ALA A 221 -19.26 24.78 10.51
C ALA A 221 -18.60 25.51 9.34
N GLY A 222 -19.00 25.23 8.10
CA GLY A 222 -18.49 25.88 6.90
C GLY A 222 -17.44 25.10 6.11
N ALA A 223 -17.31 23.78 6.33
CA ALA A 223 -16.50 22.94 5.43
C ALA A 223 -17.02 23.07 4.00
N THR A 224 -16.10 23.23 3.05
CA THR A 224 -16.42 23.45 1.64
C THR A 224 -16.66 22.13 0.89
N GLY A 225 -15.96 21.07 1.27
CA GLY A 225 -16.15 19.75 0.69
C GLY A 225 -15.75 18.61 1.60
N VAL A 226 -16.22 17.41 1.25
CA VAL A 226 -15.97 16.17 1.96
C VAL A 226 -15.59 15.06 0.98
N ASP A 227 -14.79 14.12 1.44
CA ASP A 227 -14.40 12.95 0.67
C ASP A 227 -15.31 11.77 0.97
N THR A 228 -15.94 11.20 -0.06
CA THR A 228 -16.86 10.06 0.06
C THR A 228 -16.47 8.93 -0.89
N ALA A 229 -16.98 7.73 -0.64
CA ALA A 229 -16.81 6.58 -1.51
C ALA A 229 -18.17 6.06 -1.97
N LEU A 230 -18.31 5.58 -3.21
CA LEU A 230 -19.52 4.83 -3.61
C LEU A 230 -19.79 3.66 -2.66
N SER A 231 -21.06 3.43 -2.31
CA SER A 231 -21.44 2.47 -1.25
C SER A 231 -20.88 1.05 -1.42
N ALA A 232 -20.69 0.57 -2.66
CA ALA A 232 -20.04 -0.71 -2.96
C ALA A 232 -18.61 -0.85 -2.41
N LEU A 233 -17.91 0.26 -2.19
CA LEU A 233 -16.58 0.33 -1.58
C LEU A 233 -16.49 1.39 -0.47
N ALA A 234 -17.59 1.66 0.22
CA ALA A 234 -17.63 2.59 1.36
C ALA A 234 -17.58 1.85 2.71
N TRP A 235 -17.59 2.62 3.80
CA TRP A 235 -17.71 2.16 5.18
C TRP A 235 -16.49 1.43 5.75
N GLY A 236 -16.54 1.16 7.06
CA GLY A 236 -15.42 0.56 7.80
C GLY A 236 -14.14 1.38 7.56
N ALA A 237 -13.08 0.72 7.11
CA ALA A 237 -11.81 1.35 6.77
C ALA A 237 -11.88 2.27 5.55
N SER A 238 -13.00 2.42 4.85
CA SER A 238 -13.22 3.37 3.74
C SER A 238 -14.01 4.61 4.18
N GLN A 239 -14.28 5.53 3.26
CA GLN A 239 -15.02 6.77 3.50
C GLN A 239 -16.54 6.53 3.67
N PRO A 240 -17.29 7.51 4.19
CA PRO A 240 -18.76 7.49 4.16
C PRO A 240 -19.30 7.30 2.74
N ALA A 241 -20.45 6.63 2.61
CA ALA A 241 -21.07 6.41 1.31
C ALA A 241 -21.51 7.72 0.65
N THR A 242 -21.15 7.91 -0.62
CA THR A 242 -21.51 9.07 -1.44
C THR A 242 -23.02 9.26 -1.52
N GLU A 243 -23.76 8.18 -1.75
CA GLU A 243 -25.23 8.15 -1.79
C GLU A 243 -25.83 8.66 -0.49
N THR A 244 -25.29 8.19 0.64
CA THR A 244 -25.79 8.55 1.97
C THR A 244 -25.56 10.03 2.24
N MET A 245 -24.36 10.54 1.94
CA MET A 245 -24.05 11.96 2.15
C MET A 245 -24.84 12.87 1.24
N VAL A 246 -24.96 12.54 -0.05
CA VAL A 246 -25.76 13.33 -1.00
C VAL A 246 -27.24 13.33 -0.61
N ALA A 247 -27.81 12.17 -0.29
CA ALA A 247 -29.21 12.07 0.15
C ALA A 247 -29.47 12.82 1.47
N SER A 248 -28.51 12.82 2.40
CA SER A 248 -28.65 13.52 3.69
C SER A 248 -28.65 15.05 3.57
N LEU A 249 -28.11 15.59 2.47
CA LEU A 249 -28.02 17.03 2.22
C LEU A 249 -29.07 17.52 1.20
N HIS A 250 -29.76 16.59 0.54
CA HIS A 250 -30.75 16.89 -0.49
C HIS A 250 -31.90 17.74 0.01
N ASP A 251 -32.35 18.71 -0.79
CA ASP A 251 -33.39 19.70 -0.46
C ASP A 251 -33.07 20.57 0.78
N GLY A 252 -31.84 20.48 1.29
CA GLY A 252 -31.34 21.22 2.43
C GLY A 252 -30.51 22.46 2.04
N PRO A 253 -30.08 23.26 3.04
CA PRO A 253 -29.24 24.44 2.80
C PRO A 253 -27.84 24.12 2.25
N TYR A 254 -27.44 22.85 2.31
CA TYR A 254 -26.13 22.33 1.95
C TYR A 254 -26.17 21.36 0.76
N ASP A 255 -27.29 21.33 0.01
CA ASP A 255 -27.49 20.43 -1.12
C ASP A 255 -26.30 20.47 -2.10
N THR A 256 -25.82 19.28 -2.48
CA THR A 256 -24.70 19.10 -3.41
C THR A 256 -25.14 19.36 -4.87
N GLY A 257 -26.42 19.15 -5.18
CA GLY A 257 -26.99 19.20 -6.51
C GLY A 257 -26.57 18.03 -7.41
N LEU A 258 -26.05 16.94 -6.85
CA LEU A 258 -25.63 15.76 -7.61
C LEU A 258 -26.81 14.81 -7.86
N ASP A 259 -26.82 14.15 -9.01
CA ASP A 259 -27.88 13.20 -9.39
C ASP A 259 -27.68 11.84 -8.72
N LEU A 260 -28.51 11.55 -7.71
CA LEU A 260 -28.53 10.25 -7.02
C LEU A 260 -28.79 9.06 -7.95
N THR A 261 -29.45 9.26 -9.09
CA THR A 261 -29.68 8.20 -10.08
C THR A 261 -28.38 7.79 -10.74
N LEU A 262 -27.57 8.76 -11.18
CA LEU A 262 -26.26 8.49 -11.78
C LEU A 262 -25.31 7.86 -10.75
N ILE A 263 -25.29 8.38 -9.52
CA ILE A 263 -24.48 7.81 -8.43
C ILE A 263 -24.88 6.35 -8.16
N SER A 264 -26.18 6.05 -8.11
CA SER A 264 -26.68 4.70 -7.88
C SER A 264 -26.31 3.74 -9.02
N GLN A 265 -26.26 4.20 -10.27
CA GLN A 265 -25.78 3.40 -11.40
C GLN A 265 -24.30 3.06 -11.23
N ALA A 266 -23.46 4.03 -10.85
CA ALA A 266 -22.04 3.79 -10.59
C ALA A 266 -21.84 2.78 -9.47
N SER A 267 -22.56 2.94 -8.36
CA SER A 267 -22.42 2.04 -7.22
C SER A 267 -22.85 0.60 -7.54
N ARG A 268 -23.98 0.40 -8.23
CA ARG A 268 -24.41 -0.93 -8.69
C ARG A 268 -23.38 -1.61 -9.58
N TYR A 269 -22.74 -0.86 -10.49
CA TYR A 269 -21.67 -1.40 -11.31
C TYR A 269 -20.50 -1.93 -10.46
N PHE A 270 -20.08 -1.18 -9.43
CA PHE A 270 -19.01 -1.62 -8.54
C PHE A 270 -19.43 -2.80 -7.65
N ASP A 271 -20.71 -2.88 -7.28
CA ASP A 271 -21.29 -4.00 -6.53
C ASP A 271 -21.29 -5.29 -7.37
N GLU A 272 -21.63 -5.20 -8.65
CA GLU A 272 -21.61 -6.35 -9.58
C GLU A 272 -20.21 -6.95 -9.75
N ILE A 273 -19.16 -6.14 -9.73
CA ILE A 273 -17.76 -6.62 -9.83
C ILE A 273 -17.14 -6.93 -8.46
N HIS A 274 -17.88 -6.73 -7.36
CA HIS A 274 -17.36 -6.88 -5.99
C HIS A 274 -16.84 -8.30 -5.72
N ASP A 275 -17.53 -9.31 -6.22
CA ASP A 275 -17.19 -10.74 -6.06
C ASP A 275 -15.83 -11.10 -6.70
N GLU A 276 -15.42 -10.41 -7.77
CA GLU A 276 -14.10 -10.62 -8.40
C GLU A 276 -12.94 -10.23 -7.47
N TYR A 277 -13.21 -9.45 -6.43
CA TYR A 277 -12.22 -8.96 -5.48
C TYR A 277 -12.27 -9.65 -4.12
N LEU A 278 -13.13 -10.65 -3.94
CA LEU A 278 -13.39 -11.29 -2.65
C LEU A 278 -12.12 -11.84 -1.99
N GLU A 279 -11.16 -12.36 -2.76
CA GLU A 279 -9.90 -12.88 -2.23
C GLU A 279 -8.97 -11.81 -1.61
N PHE A 280 -9.18 -10.54 -1.97
CA PHE A 280 -8.36 -9.42 -1.49
C PHE A 280 -9.02 -8.63 -0.36
N GLN A 281 -10.29 -8.92 -0.09
CA GLN A 281 -11.05 -8.26 0.95
C GLN A 281 -10.64 -8.77 2.34
N ASP A 282 -10.47 -7.84 3.27
CA ASP A 282 -10.34 -8.17 4.69
C ASP A 282 -11.70 -7.90 5.37
N PRO A 283 -12.43 -8.92 5.86
CA PRO A 283 -13.69 -8.72 6.57
C PRO A 283 -13.58 -7.78 7.79
N ILE A 284 -12.38 -7.62 8.35
CA ILE A 284 -12.13 -6.65 9.43
C ILE A 284 -12.22 -5.22 8.89
N ALA A 285 -11.73 -4.97 7.67
CA ALA A 285 -11.77 -3.66 7.04
C ALA A 285 -13.19 -3.17 6.76
N PHE A 286 -14.17 -4.06 6.63
CA PHE A 286 -15.59 -3.69 6.44
C PHE A 286 -16.33 -3.45 7.77
N ARG A 287 -15.71 -3.74 8.91
CA ARG A 287 -16.34 -3.61 10.23
C ARG A 287 -16.01 -2.28 10.87
N ASN A 288 -16.93 -1.84 11.73
CA ASN A 288 -16.66 -0.72 12.62
C ASN A 288 -15.81 -1.20 13.82
N ASP A 289 -14.80 -0.42 14.17
CA ASP A 289 -13.91 -0.62 15.31
C ASP A 289 -13.81 0.69 16.12
N VAL A 290 -14.50 0.74 17.24
CA VAL A 290 -14.51 1.90 18.14
C VAL A 290 -13.26 1.98 19.02
N TYR A 291 -12.50 0.88 19.17
CA TYR A 291 -11.30 0.87 20.01
C TYR A 291 -10.18 1.73 19.42
N VAL A 292 -10.25 2.02 18.11
CA VAL A 292 -9.35 2.96 17.42
C VAL A 292 -9.33 4.34 18.08
N LEU A 293 -10.39 4.75 18.78
CA LEU A 293 -10.44 6.00 19.55
C LEU A 293 -9.35 6.07 20.64
N GLU A 294 -8.93 4.93 21.19
CA GLU A 294 -7.93 4.86 22.24
C GLU A 294 -6.51 4.81 21.67
N HIS A 295 -6.25 3.90 20.73
CA HIS A 295 -4.90 3.60 20.25
C HIS A 295 -4.51 4.32 18.96
N GLN A 296 -5.48 4.89 18.22
CA GLN A 296 -5.30 5.65 16.97
C GLN A 296 -4.55 4.89 15.86
N LEU A 297 -4.50 3.56 15.92
CA LEU A 297 -3.91 2.74 14.85
C LEU A 297 -5.00 2.30 13.87
N PRO A 298 -4.70 2.27 12.56
CA PRO A 298 -5.54 1.55 11.61
C PRO A 298 -5.66 0.07 11.99
N ALA A 299 -6.86 -0.51 11.84
CA ALA A 299 -7.15 -1.90 12.19
C ALA A 299 -6.16 -2.92 11.57
N PRO A 300 -5.72 -2.79 10.30
CA PRO A 300 -4.74 -3.72 9.73
C PRO A 300 -3.40 -3.71 10.45
N VAL A 301 -2.95 -2.55 10.97
CA VAL A 301 -1.70 -2.45 11.72
C VAL A 301 -1.83 -3.17 13.05
N LEU A 302 -2.94 -2.96 13.77
CA LEU A 302 -3.18 -3.63 15.04
C LEU A 302 -3.35 -5.15 14.86
N ALA A 303 -4.04 -5.59 13.82
CA ALA A 303 -4.21 -7.02 13.49
C ALA A 303 -2.86 -7.74 13.32
N VAL A 304 -1.87 -7.08 12.69
CA VAL A 304 -0.50 -7.60 12.60
C VAL A 304 0.12 -7.75 13.98
N MET A 305 -0.03 -6.77 14.88
CA MET A 305 0.53 -6.86 16.24
C MET A 305 -0.10 -8.00 17.05
N ILE A 306 -1.42 -8.15 16.99
CA ILE A 306 -2.15 -9.23 17.66
C ILE A 306 -1.71 -10.59 17.14
N ARG A 307 -1.52 -10.74 15.82
CA ARG A 307 -1.01 -11.98 15.23
C ARG A 307 0.40 -12.30 15.74
N ASN A 308 1.29 -11.31 15.79
CA ASN A 308 2.64 -11.49 16.33
C ASN A 308 2.62 -11.94 17.81
N LEU A 309 1.73 -11.38 18.64
CA LEU A 309 1.55 -11.84 20.02
C LEU A 309 1.11 -13.32 20.06
N ARG A 310 0.15 -13.72 19.21
CA ARG A 310 -0.32 -15.11 19.15
C ARG A 310 0.77 -16.07 18.68
N GLU A 311 1.51 -15.72 17.62
CA GLU A 311 2.62 -16.52 17.10
C GLU A 311 3.71 -16.74 18.15
N ARG A 312 3.96 -15.74 19.00
CA ARG A 312 4.91 -15.83 20.12
C ARG A 312 4.30 -16.36 21.42
N LYS A 313 3.04 -16.83 21.39
CA LYS A 313 2.29 -17.32 22.56
C LYS A 313 2.27 -16.32 23.73
N ALA A 314 2.17 -15.03 23.41
CA ALA A 314 2.20 -13.90 24.35
C ALA A 314 0.92 -13.04 24.28
N ILE A 315 -0.21 -13.65 23.90
CA ILE A 315 -1.49 -12.93 23.75
C ILE A 315 -2.04 -12.42 25.09
N ASP A 316 -1.64 -13.04 26.19
CA ASP A 316 -1.87 -12.59 27.57
C ASP A 316 -1.27 -11.20 27.85
N ARG A 317 -0.36 -10.72 27.00
CA ARG A 317 0.24 -9.38 27.09
C ARG A 317 -0.48 -8.32 26.26
N TYR A 318 -1.68 -8.60 25.76
CA TYR A 318 -2.44 -7.66 24.93
C TYR A 318 -2.66 -6.31 25.62
N ASP A 319 -3.08 -6.29 26.88
CA ASP A 319 -3.31 -5.03 27.60
C ASP A 319 -2.02 -4.21 27.75
N ARG A 320 -0.89 -4.90 27.93
CA ARG A 320 0.44 -4.26 27.93
C ARG A 320 0.77 -3.66 26.57
N LEU A 321 0.44 -4.33 25.46
CA LEU A 321 0.62 -3.76 24.12
C LEU A 321 -0.18 -2.47 23.96
N MET A 322 -1.45 -2.47 24.36
CA MET A 322 -2.31 -1.28 24.27
C MET A 322 -1.72 -0.11 25.08
N HIS A 323 -1.21 -0.39 26.28
CA HIS A 323 -0.54 0.61 27.10
C HIS A 323 0.77 1.12 26.46
N GLU A 324 1.60 0.22 25.92
CA GLU A 324 2.85 0.59 25.25
C GLU A 324 2.61 1.42 23.99
N LEU A 325 1.52 1.20 23.25
CA LEU A 325 1.16 2.01 22.08
C LEU A 325 0.96 3.49 22.45
N VAL A 326 0.26 3.75 23.56
CA VAL A 326 0.06 5.11 24.07
C VAL A 326 1.39 5.70 24.53
N LEU A 327 2.15 4.99 25.37
CA LEU A 327 3.41 5.49 25.92
C LEU A 327 4.45 5.77 24.84
N VAL A 328 4.67 4.83 23.92
CA VAL A 328 5.66 4.98 22.84
C VAL A 328 5.33 6.18 21.98
N ARG A 329 4.05 6.42 21.65
CA ARG A 329 3.64 7.61 20.89
C ARG A 329 3.96 8.90 21.66
N GLN A 330 3.69 8.95 22.96
CA GLN A 330 4.05 10.11 23.79
C GLN A 330 5.56 10.35 23.78
N GLU A 331 6.35 9.29 23.97
CA GLU A 331 7.82 9.36 24.01
C GLU A 331 8.45 9.70 22.66
N MET A 332 7.74 9.38 21.56
CA MET A 332 8.09 9.79 20.20
C MET A 332 7.81 11.28 19.92
N GLY A 333 7.25 12.04 20.86
CA GLY A 333 6.92 13.45 20.66
C GLY A 333 5.55 13.66 20.00
N TYR A 334 4.59 12.77 20.29
CA TYR A 334 3.21 12.83 19.80
C TYR A 334 3.06 12.90 18.27
N PRO A 335 3.73 12.03 17.49
CA PRO A 335 3.51 12.04 16.06
C PRO A 335 2.05 11.70 15.71
N PRO A 336 1.54 12.25 14.59
CA PRO A 336 0.36 11.71 13.93
C PRO A 336 0.57 10.25 13.54
N MET A 337 -0.49 9.43 13.64
CA MET A 337 -0.43 7.99 13.38
C MET A 337 -0.68 7.63 11.91
N ALA A 338 -0.10 8.41 11.00
CA ALA A 338 -0.08 8.12 9.57
C ALA A 338 1.09 7.20 9.17
N ALA A 339 0.99 6.52 8.04
CA ALA A 339 2.06 5.66 7.54
C ALA A 339 3.22 6.48 6.96
N PRO A 340 4.50 6.13 7.22
CA PRO A 340 4.96 4.90 7.89
C PRO A 340 5.09 4.99 9.42
N ILE A 341 4.85 6.15 10.02
CA ILE A 341 5.12 6.44 11.44
C ILE A 341 4.31 5.52 12.37
N ASN A 342 3.06 5.23 12.03
CA ASN A 342 2.23 4.30 12.80
C ASN A 342 2.84 2.90 12.95
N ARG A 343 3.47 2.37 11.90
CA ARG A 343 4.13 1.06 11.94
C ARG A 343 5.40 1.11 12.77
N ILE A 344 6.16 2.20 12.70
CA ILE A 344 7.36 2.41 13.52
C ILE A 344 6.99 2.41 15.00
N ALA A 345 5.97 3.20 15.38
CA ALA A 345 5.46 3.26 16.74
C ALA A 345 4.92 1.90 17.21
N ALA A 346 4.11 1.23 16.39
CA ALA A 346 3.51 -0.05 16.73
C ALA A 346 4.56 -1.17 16.89
N ASN A 347 5.57 -1.23 16.02
CA ASN A 347 6.67 -2.19 16.12
C ASN A 347 7.47 -1.98 17.41
N GLN A 348 7.77 -0.73 17.77
CA GLN A 348 8.50 -0.45 19.01
C GLN A 348 7.65 -0.79 20.25
N ALA A 349 6.34 -0.52 20.23
CA ALA A 349 5.44 -0.91 21.30
C ALA A 349 5.36 -2.45 21.45
N LEU A 350 5.29 -3.17 20.33
CA LEU A 350 5.34 -4.64 20.33
C LEU A 350 6.67 -5.16 20.88
N ALA A 351 7.80 -4.57 20.48
CA ALA A 351 9.12 -4.91 21.02
C ALA A 351 9.18 -4.69 22.54
N ASN A 352 8.70 -3.53 23.02
CA ASN A 352 8.60 -3.25 24.45
C ASN A 352 7.71 -4.25 25.20
N THR A 353 6.62 -4.71 24.58
CA THR A 353 5.67 -5.67 25.17
C THR A 353 6.29 -7.05 25.36
N LEU A 354 7.06 -7.48 24.36
CA LEU A 354 7.67 -8.81 24.32
C LEU A 354 8.97 -8.91 25.13
N SER A 355 9.62 -7.78 25.40
CA SER A 355 10.84 -7.72 26.22
C SER A 355 10.56 -7.50 27.70
N ASP A 356 11.53 -7.85 28.55
CA ASP A 356 11.44 -7.58 30.00
C ASP A 356 11.67 -6.10 30.33
N LYS A 357 12.44 -5.40 29.49
CA LYS A 357 12.75 -3.96 29.64
C LYS A 357 12.29 -3.18 28.40
N ARG A 358 11.66 -2.02 28.62
CA ARG A 358 11.32 -1.07 27.55
C ARG A 358 12.59 -0.61 26.84
N TYR A 359 12.52 -0.47 25.52
CA TYR A 359 13.63 -0.04 24.66
C TYR A 359 14.89 -0.92 24.77
N GLN A 360 14.75 -2.19 25.16
CA GLN A 360 15.83 -3.18 25.09
C GLN A 360 16.20 -3.49 23.64
N HIS A 361 15.20 -3.51 22.76
CA HIS A 361 15.36 -3.68 21.33
C HIS A 361 14.78 -2.44 20.65
N ILE A 362 15.61 -1.80 19.84
CA ILE A 362 15.25 -0.64 19.02
C ILE A 362 15.73 -0.95 17.61
N ASP A 363 14.78 -1.09 16.70
CA ASP A 363 15.05 -1.37 15.30
C ASP A 363 15.55 -0.12 14.55
N GLN A 364 16.03 -0.31 13.32
CA GLN A 364 16.59 0.78 12.53
C GLN A 364 15.55 1.86 12.19
N PRO A 365 14.31 1.53 11.75
CA PRO A 365 13.30 2.55 11.48
C PRO A 365 13.00 3.46 12.68
N PHE A 366 12.95 2.91 13.91
CA PHE A 366 12.78 3.74 15.10
C PHE A 366 14.00 4.62 15.36
N ARG A 367 15.22 4.11 15.15
CA ARG A 367 16.45 4.95 15.25
C ARG A 367 16.46 6.08 14.23
N ASP A 368 16.05 5.81 12.99
CA ASP A 368 15.98 6.78 11.91
C ASP A 368 14.93 7.86 12.19
N TYR A 369 13.79 7.47 12.76
CA TYR A 369 12.79 8.40 13.31
C TYR A 369 13.41 9.32 14.37
N VAL A 370 14.06 8.75 15.39
CA VAL A 370 14.69 9.55 16.46
C VAL A 370 15.85 10.41 15.94
N LYS A 371 16.54 9.96 14.89
CA LYS A 371 17.59 10.71 14.20
C LYS A 371 17.03 11.90 13.41
N GLY A 372 15.72 11.93 13.15
CA GLY A 372 15.03 12.99 12.40
C GLY A 372 14.92 12.70 10.89
N LEU A 373 15.24 11.50 10.41
CA LEU A 373 15.27 11.17 8.97
C LEU A 373 13.88 11.08 8.32
N TYR A 374 12.82 11.07 9.13
CA TYR A 374 11.43 11.16 8.70
C TYR A 374 10.83 12.57 8.82
N GLY A 375 11.57 13.53 9.39
CA GLY A 375 11.08 14.88 9.70
C GLY A 375 11.08 15.17 11.20
N ALA A 376 10.63 16.37 11.56
CA ALA A 376 10.48 16.78 12.95
C ALA A 376 9.09 16.43 13.50
N PRO A 377 8.98 15.76 14.65
CA PRO A 377 7.69 15.51 15.30
C PRO A 377 7.10 16.79 15.94
N PRO A 378 5.79 16.79 16.27
CA PRO A 378 5.12 17.94 16.88
C PRO A 378 5.74 18.41 18.20
N ALA A 379 6.27 17.49 19.01
CA ALA A 379 6.97 17.79 20.26
C ALA A 379 8.33 17.10 20.34
N ALA A 380 9.14 17.52 21.32
CA ALA A 380 10.44 16.93 21.56
C ALA A 380 10.31 15.43 21.94
N ILE A 381 11.15 14.60 21.33
CA ILE A 381 11.31 13.19 21.69
C ILE A 381 11.88 13.10 23.11
N ASP A 382 11.40 12.13 23.89
CA ASP A 382 11.88 11.89 25.25
C ASP A 382 13.41 11.75 25.28
N ALA A 383 14.04 12.42 26.25
CA ALA A 383 15.51 12.49 26.32
C ALA A 383 16.15 11.12 26.61
N GLY A 384 15.48 10.27 27.39
CA GLY A 384 15.91 8.91 27.69
C GLY A 384 15.83 8.01 26.46
N VAL A 385 14.72 8.07 25.73
CA VAL A 385 14.52 7.36 24.46
C VAL A 385 15.54 7.81 23.42
N ARG A 386 15.76 9.12 23.28
CA ARG A 386 16.78 9.68 22.39
C ARG A 386 18.16 9.13 22.69
N LYS A 387 18.57 9.13 23.97
CA LYS A 387 19.86 8.61 24.41
C LYS A 387 20.01 7.11 24.12
N ARG A 388 18.95 6.31 24.31
CA ARG A 388 18.98 4.85 24.03
C ARG A 388 19.06 4.56 22.53
N ALA A 389 18.34 5.32 21.72
CA ALA A 389 18.29 5.11 20.27
C ALA A 389 19.56 5.59 19.56
N LEU A 390 20.14 6.73 19.97
CA LEU A 390 21.25 7.37 19.26
C LEU A 390 22.62 7.29 19.97
N GLY A 391 22.65 6.93 21.25
CA GLY A 391 23.89 6.97 22.04
C GLY A 391 24.45 8.40 22.11
N SER A 392 25.66 8.59 21.58
CA SER A 392 26.33 9.90 21.45
C SER A 392 26.02 10.63 20.14
N SER A 393 25.25 10.03 19.23
CA SER A 393 24.92 10.67 17.95
C SER A 393 23.83 11.73 18.13
N GLU A 394 23.93 12.83 17.39
CA GLU A 394 22.92 13.90 17.42
C GLU A 394 21.85 13.72 16.35
N ALA A 395 20.61 14.14 16.63
CA ALA A 395 19.55 14.19 15.62
C ALA A 395 19.83 15.31 14.61
N ILE A 396 19.40 15.13 13.36
CA ILE A 396 19.46 16.21 12.36
C ILE A 396 18.41 17.28 12.68
N THR A 397 18.72 18.53 12.33
CA THR A 397 17.81 19.68 12.53
C THR A 397 17.29 20.26 11.21
N LEU A 398 17.99 20.00 10.10
CA LEU A 398 17.60 20.34 8.74
C LEU A 398 16.48 19.42 8.20
N ARG A 399 15.94 19.76 7.02
CA ARG A 399 14.98 18.90 6.33
C ARG A 399 15.70 17.65 5.80
N PRO A 400 15.20 16.42 6.01
CA PRO A 400 15.94 15.20 5.63
C PRO A 400 16.32 15.14 4.15
N ALA A 401 15.48 15.70 3.27
CA ALA A 401 15.75 15.77 1.84
C ALA A 401 16.96 16.63 1.48
N ASP A 402 17.37 17.58 2.33
CA ASP A 402 18.55 18.43 2.09
C ASP A 402 19.87 17.64 2.19
N LEU A 403 19.82 16.42 2.76
CA LEU A 403 20.96 15.48 2.78
C LEU A 403 21.09 14.68 1.49
N LEU A 404 20.07 14.69 0.65
CA LEU A 404 19.98 13.82 -0.53
C LEU A 404 20.60 14.50 -1.75
N GLN A 405 21.39 13.74 -2.49
CA GLN A 405 21.90 14.18 -3.78
C GLN A 405 20.83 14.00 -4.87
N PRO A 406 20.81 14.86 -5.91
CA PRO A 406 19.88 14.74 -7.03
C PRO A 406 19.78 13.32 -7.59
N GLY A 407 18.55 12.89 -7.88
CA GLY A 407 18.22 11.49 -8.17
C GLY A 407 18.13 11.14 -9.66
N LEU A 408 17.68 12.06 -10.51
CA LEU A 408 17.26 11.74 -11.87
C LEU A 408 18.41 11.25 -12.76
N ASP A 409 19.54 11.98 -12.77
CA ASP A 409 20.68 11.63 -13.61
C ASP A 409 21.39 10.35 -13.14
N ARG A 410 21.39 10.12 -11.82
CA ARG A 410 21.89 8.87 -11.25
C ARG A 410 21.07 7.69 -11.77
N ALA A 411 19.74 7.77 -11.65
CA ALA A 411 18.83 6.73 -12.12
C ALA A 411 18.99 6.46 -13.63
N ARG A 412 19.08 7.50 -14.47
CA ARG A 412 19.33 7.32 -15.93
C ARG A 412 20.62 6.54 -16.21
N ARG A 413 21.70 6.80 -15.46
CA ARG A 413 22.96 6.06 -15.61
C ARG A 413 22.83 4.61 -15.16
N GLU A 414 22.13 4.35 -14.06
CA GLU A 414 21.87 3.01 -13.53
C GLU A 414 21.02 2.18 -14.50
N MET A 415 19.93 2.77 -15.02
CA MET A 415 19.09 2.15 -16.05
C MET A 415 19.91 1.75 -17.28
N ARG A 416 20.76 2.66 -17.83
CA ARG A 416 21.62 2.37 -18.99
C ARG A 416 22.58 1.20 -18.73
N LYS A 417 23.16 1.12 -17.52
CA LYS A 417 24.03 0.00 -17.13
C LYS A 417 23.27 -1.34 -17.10
N GLN A 418 21.97 -1.30 -16.83
CA GLN A 418 21.09 -2.48 -16.86
C GLN A 418 20.48 -2.75 -18.26
N GLY A 419 20.92 -2.04 -19.30
CA GLY A 419 20.38 -2.16 -20.65
C GLY A 419 18.97 -1.57 -20.81
N LEU A 420 18.53 -0.71 -19.89
CA LEU A 420 17.27 0.02 -19.96
C LEU A 420 17.54 1.42 -20.51
N THR A 421 16.91 1.76 -21.63
CA THR A 421 16.96 3.11 -22.21
C THR A 421 15.60 3.78 -21.98
N PRO A 422 15.47 4.66 -20.97
CA PRO A 422 14.20 5.32 -20.70
C PRO A 422 13.81 6.22 -21.87
N THR A 423 12.54 6.15 -22.31
CA THR A 423 11.99 7.02 -23.36
C THR A 423 11.36 8.30 -22.81
N GLY A 424 11.07 8.35 -21.51
CA GLY A 424 10.45 9.47 -20.82
C GLY A 424 10.91 9.57 -19.36
N VAL A 425 10.58 10.71 -18.72
CA VAL A 425 10.91 10.91 -17.30
C VAL A 425 10.01 10.05 -16.40
N ASP A 426 8.79 9.75 -16.81
CA ASP A 426 7.87 8.80 -16.16
C ASP A 426 8.55 7.43 -15.89
N GLN A 427 9.27 6.88 -16.87
CA GLN A 427 10.02 5.63 -16.70
C GLN A 427 11.18 5.75 -15.72
N VAL A 428 11.87 6.89 -15.71
CA VAL A 428 12.96 7.17 -14.75
C VAL A 428 12.38 7.28 -13.34
N LEU A 429 11.24 7.93 -13.17
CA LEU A 429 10.54 8.08 -11.90
C LEU A 429 10.05 6.72 -11.38
N THR A 430 9.45 5.89 -12.23
CA THR A 430 9.07 4.52 -11.86
C THR A 430 10.28 3.72 -11.39
N TYR A 431 11.43 3.84 -12.07
CA TYR A 431 12.67 3.18 -11.65
C TYR A 431 13.20 3.71 -10.31
N ILE A 432 13.14 5.02 -10.05
CA ILE A 432 13.57 5.59 -8.76
C ILE A 432 12.71 5.05 -7.61
N LEU A 433 11.40 4.98 -7.82
CA LEU A 433 10.44 4.60 -6.78
C LEU A 433 10.35 3.08 -6.59
N PHE A 434 10.59 2.30 -7.64
CA PHE A 434 10.44 0.84 -7.70
C PHE A 434 11.58 0.19 -8.51
N PRO A 435 12.84 0.29 -8.05
CA PRO A 435 14.00 -0.14 -8.84
C PRO A 435 14.03 -1.65 -9.13
N GLU A 436 13.39 -2.46 -8.29
CA GLU A 436 13.33 -3.92 -8.44
C GLU A 436 12.27 -4.33 -9.47
N GLU A 437 11.10 -3.67 -9.44
CA GLU A 437 9.95 -3.99 -10.28
C GLU A 437 9.99 -3.29 -11.65
N ALA A 438 10.56 -2.08 -11.72
CA ALA A 438 10.59 -1.26 -12.92
C ALA A 438 11.16 -1.98 -14.17
N PRO A 439 12.25 -2.77 -14.11
CA PRO A 439 12.74 -3.49 -15.28
C PRO A 439 11.70 -4.43 -15.92
N GLY A 440 10.79 -5.01 -15.13
CA GLY A 440 9.72 -5.90 -15.61
C GLY A 440 8.59 -5.14 -16.31
N ILE A 441 8.30 -3.92 -15.83
CA ILE A 441 7.28 -3.03 -16.42
C ILE A 441 7.81 -2.34 -17.68
N LEU A 442 9.07 -1.90 -17.65
CA LEU A 442 9.68 -1.09 -18.71
C LEU A 442 10.19 -1.92 -19.90
N ARG A 443 10.45 -3.22 -19.71
CA ARG A 443 10.76 -4.13 -20.82
C ARG A 443 9.42 -4.65 -21.36
N PRO A 444 9.07 -4.39 -22.62
CA PRO A 444 7.90 -5.02 -23.22
C PRO A 444 8.09 -6.54 -23.11
N SER A 445 7.32 -7.21 -22.26
CA SER A 445 7.27 -8.65 -22.32
C SER A 445 6.51 -9.02 -23.59
N ALA A 446 7.08 -9.89 -24.43
CA ALA A 446 6.40 -10.51 -25.57
C ALA A 446 5.24 -11.45 -25.13
N ARG A 447 4.70 -11.26 -23.93
CA ARG A 447 3.62 -12.03 -23.33
C ARG A 447 2.60 -11.07 -22.72
N ARG A 448 1.86 -10.39 -23.58
CA ARG A 448 0.50 -9.96 -23.25
C ARG A 448 -0.41 -10.75 -24.16
N VAL A 449 -0.98 -11.85 -23.64
CA VAL A 449 -2.22 -12.37 -24.23
C VAL A 449 -3.26 -11.33 -23.84
N GLU A 450 -3.81 -10.62 -24.82
CA GLU A 450 -4.95 -9.76 -24.57
C GLU A 450 -6.10 -10.60 -24.00
N PRO A 451 -6.79 -10.16 -22.94
CA PRO A 451 -8.02 -10.83 -22.56
C PRO A 451 -9.00 -10.70 -23.73
N ALA A 452 -9.55 -11.83 -24.17
CA ALA A 452 -10.62 -11.88 -25.16
C ALA A 452 -11.73 -10.89 -24.77
N GLY A 453 -12.19 -10.10 -25.74
CA GLY A 453 -13.28 -9.15 -25.56
C GLY A 453 -14.50 -9.80 -24.91
N ALA A 454 -15.24 -9.01 -24.14
CA ALA A 454 -16.42 -9.43 -23.41
C ALA A 454 -17.36 -10.31 -24.26
N PRO A 455 -17.95 -11.39 -23.72
CA PRO A 455 -18.96 -12.16 -24.44
C PRO A 455 -20.16 -11.25 -24.73
N SER A 456 -20.49 -11.12 -26.01
CA SER A 456 -21.74 -10.49 -26.44
C SER A 456 -22.92 -11.30 -25.92
N SER A 457 -23.91 -10.59 -25.38
CA SER A 457 -25.16 -11.12 -24.88
C SER A 457 -25.91 -12.03 -25.87
N GLY A 458 -26.28 -13.22 -25.39
CA GLY A 458 -27.55 -13.88 -25.73
C GLY A 458 -27.48 -15.03 -26.72
N GLN A 459 -27.66 -16.26 -26.23
CA GLN A 459 -28.65 -17.21 -26.75
C GLN A 459 -29.13 -18.15 -25.61
N PRO A 460 -30.44 -18.48 -25.52
CA PRO A 460 -30.94 -19.41 -24.52
C PRO A 460 -30.68 -20.86 -24.94
N VAL A 461 -30.11 -21.67 -24.06
CA VAL A 461 -29.97 -23.12 -24.28
C VAL A 461 -31.25 -23.80 -23.79
N GLU A 462 -31.98 -24.45 -24.70
CA GLU A 462 -33.16 -25.27 -24.42
C GLU A 462 -32.82 -26.52 -23.57
N PRO A 463 -33.73 -27.00 -22.71
CA PRO A 463 -33.52 -28.20 -21.90
C PRO A 463 -34.13 -29.45 -22.54
N VAL A 464 -33.40 -30.57 -22.56
CA VAL A 464 -33.95 -31.92 -22.84
C VAL A 464 -33.18 -33.00 -22.03
N PRO A 465 -33.75 -34.19 -21.76
CA PRO A 465 -34.29 -34.56 -20.45
C PRO A 465 -33.68 -35.84 -19.86
N ALA A 466 -34.10 -36.20 -18.65
CA ALA A 466 -33.59 -37.36 -17.88
C ALA A 466 -34.06 -38.73 -18.41
N ALA A 467 -33.15 -39.70 -18.44
CA ALA A 467 -33.44 -41.14 -18.34
C ALA A 467 -32.23 -41.91 -17.73
N ALA A 468 -32.52 -42.90 -16.89
CA ALA A 468 -31.62 -43.71 -16.05
C ALA A 468 -31.44 -45.16 -16.62
N PRO A 469 -30.84 -46.15 -15.92
CA PRO A 469 -29.66 -46.24 -15.04
C PRO A 469 -28.64 -47.31 -15.54
N VAL A 470 -27.72 -47.79 -14.65
CA VAL A 470 -26.69 -48.89 -14.74
C VAL A 470 -25.37 -48.53 -15.47
N THR A 471 -24.15 -48.90 -15.04
CA THR A 471 -23.64 -49.94 -14.12
C THR A 471 -22.20 -49.60 -13.67
N ALA A 472 -21.77 -50.23 -12.57
CA ALA A 472 -20.44 -50.30 -11.95
C ALA A 472 -19.22 -49.77 -12.73
N VAL A 473 -18.49 -48.84 -12.11
CA VAL A 473 -17.17 -48.36 -12.56
C VAL A 473 -16.07 -49.19 -11.90
N GLN A 474 -15.27 -49.86 -12.74
CA GLN A 474 -13.94 -50.38 -12.39
C GLN A 474 -12.97 -49.21 -12.16
N GLU A 475 -12.13 -49.31 -11.14
CA GLU A 475 -11.02 -48.38 -10.90
C GLU A 475 -10.03 -48.34 -12.09
N PRO A 476 -9.65 -47.15 -12.58
CA PRO A 476 -8.47 -47.00 -13.42
C PRO A 476 -7.18 -46.80 -12.58
N PRO A 477 -6.00 -47.11 -13.13
CA PRO A 477 -4.74 -47.17 -12.39
C PRO A 477 -4.14 -45.78 -12.09
N ALA A 478 -3.18 -45.78 -11.17
CA ALA A 478 -2.53 -44.64 -10.56
C ALA A 478 -1.79 -43.68 -11.51
N ALA A 479 -1.94 -42.39 -11.16
CA ALA A 479 -1.09 -41.20 -11.32
C ALA A 479 0.09 -41.21 -12.32
N ALA A 480 0.03 -40.27 -13.28
CA ALA A 480 1.18 -39.70 -13.98
C ALA A 480 1.43 -38.25 -13.53
N ALA A 481 2.70 -37.82 -13.54
CA ALA A 481 3.22 -36.49 -13.18
C ALA A 481 2.58 -35.32 -13.99
N PRO A 482 2.72 -34.03 -13.60
CA PRO A 482 1.95 -32.95 -14.22
C PRO A 482 2.42 -32.75 -15.67
N ALA A 483 1.66 -33.31 -16.61
CA ALA A 483 1.90 -33.14 -18.03
C ALA A 483 1.45 -31.73 -18.41
N ALA A 484 2.31 -31.02 -19.15
CA ALA A 484 1.92 -29.82 -19.87
C ALA A 484 0.63 -30.11 -20.67
N ARG A 485 -0.41 -29.29 -20.47
CA ARG A 485 -1.67 -29.44 -21.20
C ARG A 485 -1.63 -28.54 -22.42
N GLU A 486 -1.76 -29.15 -23.60
CA GLU A 486 -1.87 -28.44 -24.86
C GLU A 486 -3.36 -28.29 -25.21
N PHE A 487 -3.78 -27.06 -25.46
CA PHE A 487 -5.11 -26.70 -25.92
C PHE A 487 -4.99 -26.15 -27.33
N THR A 488 -5.98 -26.40 -28.18
CA THR A 488 -6.17 -25.62 -29.40
C THR A 488 -7.24 -24.58 -29.11
N VAL A 489 -6.87 -23.31 -29.13
CA VAL A 489 -7.75 -22.16 -28.90
C VAL A 489 -7.97 -21.48 -30.23
N GLU A 490 -9.23 -21.31 -30.63
CA GLU A 490 -9.58 -20.60 -31.84
C GLU A 490 -9.68 -19.09 -31.53
N VAL A 491 -8.90 -18.28 -32.22
CA VAL A 491 -8.92 -16.81 -32.11
C VAL A 491 -9.19 -16.27 -33.51
N ASP A 492 -10.28 -15.52 -33.68
CA ASP A 492 -10.73 -14.98 -34.97
C ASP A 492 -10.87 -16.03 -36.09
N GLY A 493 -11.27 -17.26 -35.74
CA GLY A 493 -11.46 -18.38 -36.68
C GLY A 493 -10.17 -19.13 -37.05
N GLU A 494 -9.04 -18.77 -36.44
CA GLU A 494 -7.76 -19.45 -36.64
C GLU A 494 -7.36 -20.26 -35.38
N PRO A 495 -7.05 -21.57 -35.52
CA PRO A 495 -6.71 -22.41 -34.38
C PRO A 495 -5.25 -22.25 -33.94
N TYR A 496 -5.04 -21.79 -32.70
CA TYR A 496 -3.75 -21.67 -32.05
C TYR A 496 -3.52 -22.79 -31.03
N ARG A 497 -2.36 -23.46 -31.08
CA ARG A 497 -1.97 -24.43 -30.04
C ARG A 497 -1.29 -23.72 -28.87
N VAL A 498 -1.96 -23.69 -27.73
CA VAL A 498 -1.49 -23.11 -26.47
C VAL A 498 -1.05 -24.23 -25.54
N ARG A 499 0.22 -24.22 -25.13
CA ARG A 499 0.77 -25.16 -24.16
C ARG A 499 0.84 -24.51 -22.78
N ILE A 500 0.03 -25.00 -21.85
CA ILE A 500 0.04 -24.57 -20.45
C ILE A 500 0.99 -25.48 -19.68
N LEU A 501 2.07 -24.89 -19.17
CA LEU A 501 2.96 -25.50 -18.19
C LEU A 501 2.33 -25.26 -16.81
N ALA A 502 2.03 -26.32 -16.08
CA ALA A 502 1.40 -26.20 -14.77
C ALA A 502 2.44 -25.72 -13.74
N ASP A 503 2.37 -24.45 -13.36
CA ASP A 503 3.04 -23.95 -12.16
C ASP A 503 2.09 -24.11 -10.96
N GLY A 504 2.48 -24.99 -10.04
CA GLY A 504 2.13 -25.00 -8.61
C GLY A 504 0.69 -24.71 -8.20
N VAL A 505 -0.21 -25.69 -8.32
CA VAL A 505 -1.43 -25.72 -7.48
C VAL A 505 -1.01 -26.13 -6.07
N THR A 506 -1.02 -25.20 -5.12
CA THR A 506 -1.05 -25.51 -3.68
C THR A 506 -2.49 -25.42 -3.19
N GLY A 507 -3.09 -26.60 -2.99
CA GLY A 507 -4.45 -26.71 -2.45
C GLY A 507 -5.03 -28.09 -2.73
N ALA A 508 -4.88 -29.02 -1.79
CA ALA A 508 -5.59 -30.30 -1.84
C ALA A 508 -6.98 -30.14 -1.20
N PRO A 509 -8.05 -30.67 -1.80
CA PRO A 509 -9.33 -30.82 -1.11
C PRO A 509 -9.23 -31.92 -0.04
N ALA A 510 -9.94 -31.72 1.06
CA ALA A 510 -9.97 -32.63 2.19
C ALA A 510 -10.66 -33.96 1.82
N GLY A 511 -9.95 -35.07 2.04
CA GLY A 511 -10.53 -36.43 2.06
C GLY A 511 -10.09 -37.34 0.92
N ALA A 512 -8.87 -37.87 0.97
CA ALA A 512 -8.46 -39.10 0.28
C ALA A 512 -7.26 -39.73 1.03
N PRO A 513 -7.06 -41.06 0.98
CA PRO A 513 -6.12 -41.77 1.85
C PRO A 513 -4.67 -41.38 1.57
N ARG A 514 -3.88 -41.25 2.64
CA ARG A 514 -2.45 -40.95 2.61
C ARG A 514 -1.70 -41.83 1.60
N ALA A 515 -1.28 -41.24 0.49
CA ALA A 515 -0.24 -41.79 -0.35
C ALA A 515 1.09 -41.82 0.42
N ALA A 516 1.85 -42.90 0.25
CA ALA A 516 3.08 -43.16 0.97
C ALA A 516 4.09 -42.00 0.82
N VAL A 517 4.66 -41.62 1.96
CA VAL A 517 5.75 -40.67 2.10
C VAL A 517 6.93 -41.15 1.24
N PRO A 518 7.49 -40.34 0.33
CA PRO A 518 8.78 -40.68 -0.26
C PRO A 518 9.79 -40.72 0.87
N THR A 519 10.44 -41.86 1.04
CA THR A 519 11.50 -42.08 2.02
C THR A 519 12.50 -40.91 1.96
N PRO A 520 12.93 -40.33 3.09
CA PRO A 520 13.97 -39.32 3.08
C PRO A 520 15.19 -39.89 2.36
N SER A 521 15.71 -39.18 1.36
CA SER A 521 17.09 -39.39 0.93
C SER A 521 17.96 -39.28 2.18
N ALA A 522 18.75 -40.32 2.44
CA ALA A 522 19.48 -40.49 3.69
C ALA A 522 20.16 -39.18 4.12
N ALA A 523 19.85 -38.74 5.34
CA ALA A 523 20.55 -37.63 5.99
C ALA A 523 22.05 -37.90 5.96
N ARG A 524 22.81 -37.13 5.17
CA ARG A 524 24.27 -37.09 5.26
C ARG A 524 24.65 -36.23 6.46
N ALA A 525 24.48 -36.79 7.65
CA ALA A 525 25.05 -36.27 8.87
C ALA A 525 26.54 -36.61 8.90
N ALA A 526 27.38 -35.69 8.43
CA ALA A 526 28.81 -35.68 8.73
C ALA A 526 29.33 -34.24 8.66
N GLY A 527 29.31 -33.55 9.81
CA GLY A 527 30.00 -32.27 9.99
C GLY A 527 31.51 -32.50 10.04
N GLY A 528 32.21 -32.04 9.01
CA GLY A 528 33.65 -31.87 9.00
C GLY A 528 34.02 -30.38 8.95
N ASN A 529 35.27 -30.05 9.26
CA ASN A 529 35.82 -28.70 9.01
C ASN A 529 35.59 -28.33 7.55
N GLY A 530 34.76 -27.32 7.29
CA GLY A 530 34.44 -26.90 5.92
C GLY A 530 32.97 -26.97 5.50
N ALA A 531 32.10 -27.69 6.22
CA ALA A 531 30.71 -27.88 5.80
C ALA A 531 29.83 -26.65 6.06
N ILE A 532 29.08 -26.22 5.04
CA ILE A 532 28.05 -25.18 5.15
C ILE A 532 26.68 -25.87 5.20
N GLN A 533 25.92 -25.62 6.27
CA GLN A 533 24.64 -26.28 6.55
C GLN A 533 23.46 -25.30 6.46
N ALA A 534 22.27 -25.81 6.15
CA ALA A 534 21.04 -25.05 6.19
C ALA A 534 20.65 -24.74 7.65
N PRO A 535 20.52 -23.46 8.06
CA PRO A 535 20.17 -23.10 9.44
C PRO A 535 18.69 -23.36 9.77
N MET A 536 17.87 -23.53 8.73
CA MET A 536 16.42 -23.73 8.83
C MET A 536 15.92 -24.50 7.62
N GLN A 537 14.69 -25.02 7.72
CA GLN A 537 14.00 -25.59 6.58
C GLN A 537 13.66 -24.47 5.57
N GLY A 538 13.94 -24.69 4.29
CA GLY A 538 13.66 -23.70 3.25
C GLY A 538 13.84 -24.27 1.85
N MET A 539 13.39 -23.53 0.85
CA MET A 539 13.62 -23.83 -0.56
C MET A 539 14.88 -23.11 -1.03
N VAL A 540 15.79 -23.81 -1.71
CA VAL A 540 16.97 -23.18 -2.33
C VAL A 540 16.51 -22.33 -3.50
N VAL A 541 16.55 -21.01 -3.35
CA VAL A 541 16.18 -20.05 -4.40
C VAL A 541 17.32 -19.92 -5.41
N LYS A 542 18.55 -19.88 -4.91
CA LYS A 542 19.72 -19.64 -5.76
C LYS A 542 21.00 -20.20 -5.16
N VAL A 543 21.84 -20.80 -6.00
CA VAL A 543 23.20 -21.21 -5.63
C VAL A 543 24.19 -20.27 -6.32
N LYS A 544 24.99 -19.54 -5.54
CA LYS A 544 25.84 -18.45 -6.06
C LYS A 544 27.28 -18.87 -6.42
N VAL A 545 27.66 -20.12 -6.13
CA VAL A 545 29.02 -20.64 -6.30
C VAL A 545 29.02 -22.05 -6.88
N ALA A 546 30.07 -22.41 -7.60
CA ALA A 546 30.30 -23.73 -8.17
C ALA A 546 31.54 -24.42 -7.55
N PRO A 547 31.64 -25.76 -7.64
CA PRO A 547 32.88 -26.47 -7.29
C PRO A 547 34.10 -25.87 -8.01
N GLY A 548 35.15 -25.54 -7.26
CA GLY A 548 36.37 -24.88 -7.74
C GLY A 548 36.43 -23.37 -7.49
N ASP A 549 35.32 -22.74 -7.11
CA ASP A 549 35.30 -21.30 -6.83
C ASP A 549 36.01 -20.96 -5.51
N LYS A 550 36.73 -19.83 -5.48
CA LYS A 550 37.33 -19.29 -4.26
C LYS A 550 36.33 -18.39 -3.55
N VAL A 551 36.10 -18.65 -2.27
CA VAL A 551 35.20 -17.87 -1.41
C VAL A 551 35.93 -17.38 -0.18
N ARG A 552 35.56 -16.20 0.32
CA ARG A 552 36.06 -15.63 1.57
C ARG A 552 35.02 -15.85 2.67
N LEU A 553 35.46 -15.79 3.92
CA LEU A 553 34.57 -15.75 5.08
C LEU A 553 33.53 -14.64 4.90
N GLY A 554 32.25 -14.97 4.99
CA GLY A 554 31.12 -14.05 4.85
C GLY A 554 30.58 -13.86 3.43
N ASP A 555 31.21 -14.42 2.39
CA ASP A 555 30.64 -14.36 1.04
C ASP A 555 29.35 -15.21 0.98
N VAL A 556 28.31 -14.70 0.30
CA VAL A 556 27.02 -15.40 0.17
C VAL A 556 27.14 -16.51 -0.87
N VAL A 557 26.84 -17.75 -0.46
CA VAL A 557 27.02 -18.95 -1.28
C VAL A 557 25.70 -19.59 -1.71
N VAL A 558 24.63 -19.46 -0.92
CA VAL A 558 23.28 -19.98 -1.23
C VAL A 558 22.22 -18.99 -0.73
N VAL A 559 21.09 -18.88 -1.41
CA VAL A 559 19.91 -18.14 -0.95
C VAL A 559 18.79 -19.14 -0.68
N LEU A 560 18.25 -19.14 0.54
CA LEU A 560 17.10 -19.97 0.91
C LEU A 560 15.85 -19.10 1.07
N GLU A 561 14.71 -19.56 0.58
CA GLU A 561 13.41 -18.99 0.92
C GLU A 561 12.74 -19.85 1.98
N ALA A 562 12.41 -19.22 3.11
CA ALA A 562 11.63 -19.84 4.16
C ALA A 562 10.63 -18.81 4.68
N MET A 563 9.37 -19.21 4.87
CA MET A 563 8.30 -18.32 5.34
C MET A 563 8.16 -17.03 4.50
N LYS A 564 8.27 -17.14 3.17
CA LYS A 564 8.22 -16.02 2.21
C LYS A 564 9.32 -14.96 2.39
N MET A 565 10.40 -15.32 3.08
CA MET A 565 11.58 -14.47 3.31
C MET A 565 12.82 -15.15 2.72
N GLN A 566 13.62 -14.40 1.97
CA GLN A 566 14.91 -14.87 1.45
C GLN A 566 16.01 -14.65 2.49
N ASN A 567 16.76 -15.71 2.78
CA ASN A 567 17.86 -15.75 3.73
C ASN A 567 19.14 -16.11 2.99
N ASP A 568 20.11 -15.20 3.04
CA ASP A 568 21.45 -15.42 2.50
C ASP A 568 22.25 -16.34 3.43
N ILE A 569 22.72 -17.47 2.89
CA ILE A 569 23.63 -18.39 3.56
C ILE A 569 25.05 -18.03 3.16
N VAL A 570 25.88 -17.69 4.15
CA VAL A 570 27.25 -17.22 3.98
C VAL A 570 28.29 -18.31 4.26
N ALA A 571 29.44 -18.22 3.61
CA ALA A 571 30.60 -19.04 3.90
C ALA A 571 31.13 -18.77 5.32
N THR A 572 31.31 -19.82 6.13
CA THR A 572 31.82 -19.74 7.51
C THR A 572 33.33 -19.89 7.63
N LEU A 573 34.03 -20.05 6.50
CA LEU A 573 35.49 -20.01 6.36
C LEU A 573 35.86 -19.59 4.94
N GLY A 574 37.06 -19.04 4.76
CA GLY A 574 37.62 -18.80 3.43
C GLY A 574 38.33 -20.03 2.89
N GLY A 575 38.19 -20.31 1.59
CA GLY A 575 38.77 -21.51 0.96
C GLY A 575 38.25 -21.73 -0.46
N THR A 576 38.44 -22.94 -0.99
CA THR A 576 37.90 -23.34 -2.29
C THR A 576 36.68 -24.22 -2.10
N VAL A 577 35.59 -23.94 -2.81
CA VAL A 577 34.38 -24.76 -2.82
C VAL A 577 34.73 -26.12 -3.41
N ARG A 578 34.52 -27.20 -2.67
CA ARG A 578 34.85 -28.57 -3.10
C ARG A 578 33.66 -29.24 -3.76
N GLU A 579 32.54 -29.29 -3.06
CA GLU A 579 31.32 -29.94 -3.52
C GLU A 579 30.11 -29.08 -3.16
N VAL A 580 29.13 -29.01 -4.06
CA VAL A 580 27.85 -28.34 -3.87
C VAL A 580 26.73 -29.37 -3.97
N PHE A 581 25.98 -29.55 -2.89
CA PHE A 581 24.87 -30.50 -2.80
C PHE A 581 23.51 -29.82 -2.98
N ALA A 582 23.43 -28.52 -2.66
CA ALA A 582 22.23 -27.73 -2.87
C ALA A 582 21.88 -27.60 -4.37
N LYS A 583 20.59 -27.74 -4.69
CA LYS A 583 20.04 -27.54 -6.05
C LYS A 583 18.92 -26.52 -5.99
N GLU A 584 18.87 -25.59 -6.94
CA GLU A 584 17.80 -24.60 -7.02
C GLU A 584 16.43 -25.29 -7.17
N GLY A 585 15.45 -24.79 -6.42
CA GLY A 585 14.11 -25.38 -6.28
C GLY A 585 14.01 -26.54 -5.28
N ALA A 586 15.12 -27.07 -4.75
CA ALA A 586 15.08 -28.14 -3.77
C ALA A 586 14.70 -27.63 -2.37
N ILE A 587 13.91 -28.42 -1.62
CA ILE A 587 13.62 -28.17 -0.21
C ILE A 587 14.70 -28.84 0.63
N VAL A 588 15.33 -28.07 1.53
CA VAL A 588 16.34 -28.55 2.47
C VAL A 588 15.82 -28.53 3.90
N ALA A 589 16.24 -29.50 4.70
CA ALA A 589 15.93 -29.58 6.13
C ALA A 589 16.95 -28.82 6.99
N PRO A 590 16.62 -28.46 8.25
CA PRO A 590 17.59 -27.87 9.17
C PRO A 590 18.81 -28.79 9.37
N ASN A 591 19.99 -28.21 9.37
CA ASN A 591 21.31 -28.85 9.46
C ASN A 591 21.70 -29.73 8.27
N GLU A 592 20.95 -29.70 7.17
CA GLU A 592 21.32 -30.37 5.93
C GLU A 592 22.55 -29.70 5.30
N VAL A 593 23.54 -30.48 4.88
CA VAL A 593 24.78 -29.96 4.28
C VAL A 593 24.50 -29.46 2.86
N LEU A 594 24.70 -28.16 2.65
CA LEU A 594 24.49 -27.49 1.36
C LEU A 594 25.72 -27.57 0.46
N MET A 595 26.92 -27.45 1.05
CA MET A 595 28.21 -27.54 0.35
C MET A 595 29.38 -27.75 1.31
N THR A 596 30.57 -28.00 0.77
CA THR A 596 31.82 -28.06 1.53
C THR A 596 32.88 -27.12 0.96
N ILE A 597 33.63 -26.46 1.84
CA ILE A 597 34.74 -25.55 1.55
C ILE A 597 36.00 -26.14 2.19
N GLY A 598 37.13 -26.11 1.50
CA GLY A 598 38.41 -26.43 2.15
C GLY A 598 39.63 -26.11 1.32
#